data_AF-W1DMS8-F1
#
_entry.id   AF-W1DMS8-F1
#
_cell.length_a   1.000
_cell.length_b   1.000
_cell.length_c   1.000
_cell.angle_alpha   90.00
_cell.angle_beta   90.00
_cell.angle_gamma   90.00
#
_symmetry.space_group_name_H-M   'P 1'
#
loop_
_entity.id
_entity.type
_entity.pdbx_description
1 polymer ?
#
loop_
_entity_poly.entity_id
_entity_poly.type
_entity_poly.pdbx_seq_one_letter_code
_entity_poly.pdbx_strand_id
1 'polypeptide(L)'
;MRGAASGGQVDAANLIKPLLSSGKIRVIGSTTYQEFSNIFEKDRALARRFQKIDITEPSVEETVQIINGLKPKYEAHHDVRYTAKAVRAAVELAVKYINDRHLPDKAIDVIDEAGARARLMPVSKRKKTVNVADIESVVARIARIPEKSVSRSDRDTLKNLGDRLKMLVFGQDKAIEALTEAIKMARAGLGHEHKPVGSFLFAGPTGVGKTEVTVQLAKALGIELLRFDMSEYMERHTVSRLIGAPPGYVGFDQGGLLTDAVIKHPHAVLLLDEIEKAHPDVFNLLLQVMDNGTLTDNNGRKADFRNVVLVMTTNAGVRETERKSIGLIQQDNSPDAMDEIKKIFTPEFRNRLDNIIWFDHLSTT
;
A
#
# COMPACT_ATOMS: atom_id res chain seq x y z
N MET A 1 29.17 -20.62 10.77
CA MET A 1 28.76 -21.52 9.67
C MET A 1 27.33 -21.98 9.92
N ARG A 2 26.34 -21.41 9.25
CA ARG A 2 24.97 -21.95 9.19
C ARG A 2 24.88 -22.77 7.91
N GLY A 3 24.67 -24.08 8.06
CA GLY A 3 24.63 -25.04 6.96
C GLY A 3 23.33 -24.95 6.16
N ALA A 4 23.48 -25.00 4.84
CA ALA A 4 22.41 -25.10 3.87
C ALA A 4 21.69 -26.46 4.00
N ALA A 5 20.37 -26.43 4.17
CA ALA A 5 19.50 -27.60 4.17
C ALA A 5 18.93 -27.85 2.77
N SER A 6 19.79 -28.05 1.77
CA SER A 6 19.40 -28.28 0.36
C SER A 6 20.03 -29.56 -0.19
N GLY A 7 19.71 -30.72 0.39
CA GLY A 7 20.36 -31.97 -0.05
C GLY A 7 19.75 -33.31 0.39
N GLY A 8 18.43 -33.42 0.61
CA GLY A 8 17.87 -34.67 1.17
C GLY A 8 16.54 -35.21 0.64
N GLN A 9 15.79 -34.52 -0.23
CA GLN A 9 14.44 -34.96 -0.64
C GLN A 9 14.39 -35.82 -1.92
N VAL A 10 15.53 -36.34 -2.41
CA VAL A 10 15.64 -36.80 -3.80
C VAL A 10 14.92 -38.13 -4.12
N ASP A 11 14.31 -38.84 -3.15
CA ASP A 11 13.74 -40.17 -3.47
C ASP A 11 12.32 -40.50 -2.99
N ALA A 12 11.66 -39.65 -2.17
CA ALA A 12 10.30 -39.96 -1.72
C ALA A 12 9.27 -39.96 -2.87
N ALA A 13 9.42 -39.03 -3.82
CA ALA A 13 8.53 -38.94 -4.98
C ALA A 13 8.66 -40.16 -5.90
N ASN A 14 9.88 -40.65 -6.11
CA ASN A 14 10.13 -41.82 -6.97
C ASN A 14 9.62 -43.11 -6.34
N LEU A 15 9.68 -43.24 -5.01
CA LEU A 15 9.11 -44.37 -4.28
C LEU A 15 7.57 -44.40 -4.32
N ILE A 16 6.93 -43.23 -4.33
CA ILE A 16 5.46 -43.11 -4.33
C ILE A 16 4.85 -43.31 -5.72
N LYS A 17 5.53 -42.92 -6.81
CA LYS A 17 5.01 -43.01 -8.19
C LYS A 17 4.49 -44.40 -8.60
N PRO A 18 5.19 -45.53 -8.31
CA PRO A 18 4.68 -46.86 -8.61
C PRO A 18 3.43 -47.23 -7.81
N LEU A 19 3.36 -46.81 -6.53
CA LEU A 19 2.23 -47.08 -5.65
C LEU A 19 0.97 -46.32 -6.09
N LEU A 20 1.13 -45.07 -6.54
CA LEU A 20 0.06 -44.28 -7.15
C LEU A 20 -0.39 -44.87 -8.49
N SER A 21 0.56 -45.32 -9.32
CA SER A 21 0.25 -45.87 -10.65
C SER A 21 -0.43 -47.23 -10.59
N SER A 22 -0.12 -48.04 -9.58
CA SER A 22 -0.78 -49.32 -9.34
C SER A 22 -2.08 -49.19 -8.53
N GLY A 23 -2.41 -47.98 -8.06
CA GLY A 23 -3.60 -47.74 -7.22
C GLY A 23 -3.56 -48.42 -5.85
N LYS A 24 -2.38 -48.87 -5.39
CA LYS A 24 -2.21 -49.56 -4.10
C LYS A 24 -2.45 -48.63 -2.91
N ILE A 25 -2.24 -47.34 -3.10
CA ILE A 25 -2.50 -46.30 -2.11
C ILE A 25 -3.34 -45.19 -2.74
N ARG A 26 -4.24 -44.61 -1.94
CA ARG A 26 -4.89 -43.33 -2.24
C ARG A 26 -4.21 -42.26 -1.42
N VAL A 27 -3.82 -41.17 -2.05
CA VAL A 27 -3.10 -40.06 -1.42
C VAL A 27 -3.91 -38.78 -1.61
N ILE A 28 -4.07 -38.02 -0.53
CA ILE A 28 -4.62 -36.66 -0.57
C ILE A 28 -3.43 -35.71 -0.46
N GLY A 29 -3.17 -34.94 -1.52
CA GLY A 29 -2.16 -33.90 -1.53
C GLY A 29 -2.77 -32.56 -1.09
N SER A 30 -1.98 -31.75 -0.38
CA SER A 30 -2.31 -30.35 -0.08
C SER A 30 -1.12 -29.49 -0.49
N THR A 31 -1.36 -28.48 -1.31
CA THR A 31 -0.31 -27.62 -1.88
C THR A 31 -0.91 -26.28 -2.27
N THR A 32 -0.06 -25.27 -2.47
CA THR A 32 -0.47 -23.96 -2.98
C THR A 32 -0.52 -23.91 -4.51
N TYR A 33 -1.12 -22.87 -5.08
CA TYR A 33 -1.13 -22.65 -6.53
C TYR A 33 0.28 -22.57 -7.13
N GLN A 34 1.18 -21.81 -6.50
CA GLN A 34 2.57 -21.70 -6.98
C GLN A 34 3.31 -23.04 -6.92
N GLU A 35 3.19 -23.78 -5.82
CA GLU A 35 3.84 -25.10 -5.69
C GLU A 35 3.26 -26.13 -6.66
N PHE A 36 1.95 -26.12 -6.88
CA PHE A 36 1.30 -27.01 -7.86
C PHE A 36 1.88 -26.80 -9.26
N SER A 37 1.96 -25.56 -9.73
CA SER A 37 2.53 -25.26 -11.05
C SER A 37 4.03 -25.61 -11.12
N ASN A 38 4.77 -25.36 -10.04
CA ASN A 38 6.21 -25.64 -10.02
C ASN A 38 6.58 -27.12 -9.94
N ILE A 39 5.75 -27.95 -9.30
CA ILE A 39 6.06 -29.36 -9.01
C ILE A 39 5.21 -30.29 -9.88
N PHE A 40 3.88 -30.18 -9.81
CA PHE A 40 2.97 -31.11 -10.46
C PHE A 40 2.92 -30.91 -11.97
N GLU A 41 2.86 -29.67 -12.46
CA GLU A 41 2.79 -29.43 -13.91
C GLU A 41 4.10 -29.80 -14.62
N LYS A 42 5.25 -29.74 -13.91
CA LYS A 42 6.54 -30.16 -14.44
C LYS A 42 6.74 -31.68 -14.41
N ASP A 43 6.16 -32.38 -13.43
CA ASP A 43 6.24 -33.85 -13.33
C ASP A 43 4.99 -34.55 -13.86
N ARG A 44 5.07 -34.97 -15.13
CA ARG A 44 3.99 -35.66 -15.85
C ARG A 44 3.50 -36.95 -15.17
N ALA A 45 4.33 -37.61 -14.35
CA ALA A 45 3.95 -38.83 -13.64
C ALA A 45 3.03 -38.52 -12.45
N LEU A 46 3.21 -37.37 -11.79
CA LEU A 46 2.35 -36.89 -10.72
C LEU A 46 1.08 -36.22 -11.26
N ALA A 47 1.21 -35.37 -12.28
CA ALA A 47 0.08 -34.68 -12.92
C ALA A 47 -1.04 -35.63 -13.39
N ARG A 48 -0.67 -36.82 -13.87
CA ARG A 48 -1.62 -37.84 -14.37
C ARG A 48 -2.23 -38.72 -13.27
N ARG A 49 -1.86 -38.50 -12.00
CA ARG A 49 -2.28 -39.33 -10.86
C ARG A 49 -3.03 -38.55 -9.80
N PHE A 50 -2.88 -37.23 -9.79
CA PHE A 50 -3.64 -36.34 -8.92
C PHE A 50 -4.71 -35.60 -9.71
N GLN A 51 -5.93 -35.60 -9.18
CA GLN A 51 -6.99 -34.74 -9.65
C GLN A 51 -6.87 -33.39 -8.94
N LYS A 52 -6.69 -32.32 -9.70
CA LYS A 52 -6.72 -30.97 -9.14
C LYS A 52 -8.15 -30.65 -8.69
N ILE A 53 -8.28 -30.23 -7.43
CA ILE A 53 -9.50 -29.66 -6.86
C ILE A 53 -9.13 -28.27 -6.38
N ASP A 54 -9.71 -27.25 -7.00
CA ASP A 54 -9.49 -25.85 -6.61
C ASP A 54 -10.23 -25.56 -5.30
N ILE A 55 -9.48 -25.16 -4.28
CA ILE A 55 -10.03 -24.74 -2.99
C ILE A 55 -9.98 -23.22 -2.94
N THR A 56 -11.15 -22.59 -3.04
CA THR A 56 -11.27 -21.13 -3.01
C THR A 56 -11.43 -20.62 -1.58
N GLU A 57 -11.13 -19.34 -1.41
CA GLU A 57 -11.42 -18.59 -0.19
C GLU A 57 -12.93 -18.64 0.13
N PRO A 58 -13.34 -18.86 1.40
CA PRO A 58 -14.75 -18.81 1.80
C PRO A 58 -15.33 -17.40 1.71
N SER A 59 -16.63 -17.31 1.54
CA SER A 59 -17.36 -16.05 1.61
C SER A 59 -17.31 -15.43 3.01
N VAL A 60 -17.73 -14.16 3.11
CA VAL A 60 -17.85 -13.44 4.39
C VAL A 60 -18.75 -14.21 5.36
N GLU A 61 -19.90 -14.68 4.92
CA GLU A 61 -20.86 -15.39 5.77
C GLU A 61 -20.35 -16.78 6.19
N GLU A 62 -19.71 -17.52 5.28
CA GLU A 62 -19.07 -18.80 5.61
C GLU A 62 -17.94 -18.60 6.62
N THR A 63 -17.15 -17.54 6.49
CA THR A 63 -16.09 -17.22 7.45
C THR A 63 -16.66 -16.90 8.83
N VAL A 64 -17.76 -16.16 8.91
CA VAL A 64 -18.46 -15.92 10.18
C VAL A 64 -18.91 -17.25 10.82
N GLN A 65 -19.41 -18.20 10.02
CA GLN A 65 -19.79 -19.53 10.52
C GLN A 65 -18.57 -20.33 11.01
N ILE A 66 -17.47 -20.33 10.26
CA ILE A 66 -16.20 -20.97 10.64
C ILE A 66 -15.71 -20.41 11.98
N ILE A 67 -15.67 -19.08 12.12
CA ILE A 67 -15.26 -18.42 13.36
C ILE A 67 -16.21 -18.78 14.50
N ASN A 68 -17.53 -18.81 14.28
CA ASN A 68 -18.48 -19.24 15.32
C ASN A 68 -18.28 -20.70 15.74
N GLY A 69 -17.86 -21.59 14.83
CA GLY A 69 -17.49 -22.97 15.16
C GLY A 69 -16.20 -23.06 16.00
N LEU A 70 -15.24 -22.17 15.76
CA LEU A 70 -13.98 -22.11 16.52
C LEU A 70 -14.09 -21.25 17.80
N LYS A 71 -15.08 -20.37 17.88
CA LYS A 71 -15.27 -19.37 18.94
C LYS A 71 -15.17 -19.95 20.34
N PRO A 72 -15.81 -21.08 20.71
CA PRO A 72 -15.69 -21.62 22.06
C PRO A 72 -14.24 -21.95 22.47
N LYS A 73 -13.39 -22.34 21.51
CA LYS A 73 -11.98 -22.65 21.75
C LYS A 73 -11.18 -21.39 22.06
N TYR A 74 -11.37 -20.32 21.28
CA TYR A 74 -10.71 -19.03 21.51
C TYR A 74 -11.20 -18.35 22.80
N GLU A 75 -12.50 -18.44 23.09
CA GLU A 75 -13.08 -17.94 24.34
C GLU A 75 -12.48 -18.63 25.56
N ALA A 76 -12.32 -19.97 25.51
CA ALA A 76 -11.69 -20.74 26.57
C ALA A 76 -10.17 -20.44 26.68
N HIS A 77 -9.49 -20.36 25.54
CA HIS A 77 -8.04 -20.10 25.50
C HIS A 77 -7.68 -18.72 26.09
N HIS A 78 -8.50 -17.70 25.82
CA HIS A 78 -8.21 -16.32 26.25
C HIS A 78 -8.96 -15.85 27.49
N ASP A 79 -9.89 -16.65 28.04
CA ASP A 79 -10.85 -16.26 29.09
C ASP A 79 -11.66 -15.01 28.71
N VAL A 80 -12.19 -15.00 27.48
CA VAL A 80 -13.01 -13.90 26.95
C VAL A 80 -14.32 -14.43 26.32
N ARG A 81 -15.15 -13.50 25.88
CA ARG A 81 -16.35 -13.72 25.07
C ARG A 81 -16.34 -12.77 23.89
N TYR A 82 -16.68 -13.26 22.70
CA TYR A 82 -16.79 -12.40 21.52
C TYR A 82 -18.25 -12.10 21.23
N THR A 83 -18.58 -10.81 21.06
CA THR A 83 -19.93 -10.44 20.60
C THR A 83 -20.15 -10.87 19.14
N ALA A 84 -21.39 -11.13 18.74
CA ALA A 84 -21.71 -11.46 17.34
C ALA A 84 -21.29 -10.33 16.39
N LYS A 85 -21.43 -9.07 16.82
CA LYS A 85 -20.96 -7.90 16.07
C LYS A 85 -19.43 -7.88 15.92
N ALA A 86 -18.68 -8.27 16.96
CA ALA A 86 -17.22 -8.37 16.88
C ALA A 86 -16.77 -9.44 15.88
N VAL A 87 -17.40 -10.61 15.88
CA VAL A 87 -17.09 -11.68 14.91
C VAL A 87 -17.32 -11.20 13.48
N ARG A 88 -18.48 -10.60 13.20
CA ARG A 88 -18.78 -10.04 11.87
C ARG A 88 -17.81 -8.93 11.49
N ALA A 89 -17.53 -8.00 12.40
CA ALA A 89 -16.58 -6.92 12.17
C ALA A 89 -15.17 -7.44 11.87
N ALA A 90 -14.73 -8.54 12.52
CA ALA A 90 -13.42 -9.13 12.26
C ALA A 90 -13.28 -9.57 10.81
N VAL A 91 -14.33 -10.19 10.25
CA VAL A 91 -14.35 -10.61 8.84
C VAL A 91 -14.41 -9.41 7.90
N GLU A 92 -15.38 -8.52 8.09
CA GLU A 92 -15.60 -7.37 7.20
C GLU A 92 -14.38 -6.42 7.16
N LEU A 93 -13.80 -6.13 8.33
CA LEU A 93 -12.64 -5.25 8.43
C LEU A 93 -11.35 -5.93 7.93
N ALA A 94 -11.18 -7.25 8.15
CA ALA A 94 -10.05 -7.98 7.59
C ALA A 94 -10.10 -8.04 6.05
N VAL A 95 -11.29 -8.18 5.44
CA VAL A 95 -11.44 -8.08 3.98
C VAL A 95 -11.04 -6.70 3.48
N LYS A 96 -11.44 -5.65 4.20
CA LYS A 96 -11.22 -4.27 3.77
C LYS A 96 -9.77 -3.80 3.92
N TYR A 97 -9.08 -4.22 4.98
CA TYR A 97 -7.78 -3.64 5.37
C TYR A 97 -6.61 -4.63 5.37
N ILE A 98 -6.85 -5.95 5.31
CA ILE A 98 -5.79 -6.97 5.28
C ILE A 98 -5.82 -7.65 3.91
N ASN A 99 -5.05 -7.11 2.97
CA ASN A 99 -5.09 -7.46 1.54
C ASN A 99 -4.08 -8.54 1.13
N ASP A 100 -3.07 -8.79 1.95
CA ASP A 100 -1.97 -9.75 1.70
C ASP A 100 -2.31 -11.18 2.17
N ARG A 101 -3.49 -11.38 2.75
CA ARG A 101 -3.99 -12.66 3.26
C ARG A 101 -5.41 -12.96 2.80
N HIS A 102 -5.75 -14.24 2.85
CA HIS A 102 -7.06 -14.77 2.49
C HIS A 102 -7.86 -15.14 3.74
N LEU A 103 -9.19 -15.05 3.64
CA LEU A 103 -10.11 -15.69 4.56
C LEU A 103 -9.96 -17.23 4.49
N PRO A 104 -10.33 -17.95 5.57
CA PRO A 104 -10.80 -17.44 6.85
C PRO A 104 -9.67 -16.97 7.78
N ASP A 105 -8.41 -17.26 7.42
CA ASP A 105 -7.24 -17.15 8.29
C ASP A 105 -7.03 -15.73 8.83
N LYS A 106 -7.05 -14.72 7.95
CA LYS A 106 -6.88 -13.31 8.37
C LYS A 106 -7.91 -12.83 9.39
N ALA A 107 -9.13 -13.35 9.34
CA ALA A 107 -10.19 -12.99 10.29
C ALA A 107 -10.05 -13.77 11.61
N ILE A 108 -9.55 -15.00 11.55
CA ILE A 108 -9.19 -15.80 12.72
C ILE A 108 -8.03 -15.14 13.48
N ASP A 109 -6.99 -14.68 12.77
CA ASP A 109 -5.87 -13.94 13.36
C ASP A 109 -6.35 -12.70 14.13
N VAL A 110 -7.29 -11.94 13.56
CA VAL A 110 -7.89 -10.77 14.21
C VAL A 110 -8.63 -11.16 15.50
N ILE A 111 -9.37 -12.26 15.49
CA ILE A 111 -10.09 -12.78 16.68
C ILE A 111 -9.12 -13.24 17.76
N ASP A 112 -8.09 -13.99 17.38
CA ASP A 112 -7.07 -14.51 18.28
C ASP A 112 -6.29 -13.37 18.95
N GLU A 113 -5.81 -12.42 18.14
CA GLU A 113 -5.06 -11.26 18.60
C GLU A 113 -5.90 -10.34 19.50
N ALA A 114 -7.20 -10.18 19.21
CA ALA A 114 -8.12 -9.44 20.08
C ALA A 114 -8.32 -10.13 21.43
N GLY A 115 -8.45 -11.46 21.44
CA GLY A 115 -8.53 -12.25 22.67
C GLY A 115 -7.26 -12.17 23.51
N ALA A 116 -6.11 -12.37 22.86
CA ALA A 116 -4.80 -12.28 23.48
C ALA A 116 -4.58 -10.90 24.11
N ARG A 117 -4.89 -9.82 23.37
CA ARG A 117 -4.78 -8.46 23.87
C ARG A 117 -5.68 -8.20 25.08
N ALA A 118 -6.93 -8.63 25.05
CA ALA A 118 -7.85 -8.46 26.17
C ALA A 118 -7.35 -9.19 27.44
N ARG A 119 -6.73 -10.37 27.28
CA ARG A 119 -6.12 -11.14 28.37
C ARG A 119 -4.84 -10.50 28.91
N LEU A 120 -4.01 -9.92 28.04
CA LEU A 120 -2.74 -9.29 28.39
C LEU A 120 -2.90 -7.92 29.07
N MET A 121 -4.08 -7.29 28.98
CA MET A 121 -4.33 -6.04 29.69
C MET A 121 -4.21 -6.19 31.22
N PRO A 122 -3.85 -5.10 31.95
CA PRO A 122 -3.80 -5.10 33.41
C PRO A 122 -5.13 -5.57 34.01
N VAL A 123 -5.08 -6.32 35.12
CA VAL A 123 -6.27 -6.95 35.75
C VAL A 123 -7.43 -5.97 35.93
N SER A 124 -7.15 -4.72 36.33
CA SER A 124 -8.14 -3.66 36.51
C SER A 124 -8.83 -3.18 35.23
N LYS A 125 -8.23 -3.43 34.05
CA LYS A 125 -8.73 -3.02 32.73
C LYS A 125 -9.14 -4.21 31.84
N ARG A 126 -9.02 -5.45 32.32
CA ARG A 126 -9.41 -6.64 31.56
C ARG A 126 -10.91 -6.62 31.28
N LYS A 127 -11.25 -6.61 30.01
CA LYS A 127 -12.63 -6.82 29.56
C LYS A 127 -12.80 -8.29 29.23
N LYS A 128 -13.82 -8.92 29.82
CA LYS A 128 -14.21 -10.29 29.47
C LYS A 128 -14.96 -10.37 28.15
N THR A 129 -15.40 -9.25 27.58
CA THR A 129 -16.15 -9.23 26.32
C THR A 129 -15.44 -8.36 25.30
N VAL A 130 -15.07 -8.98 24.17
CA VAL A 130 -14.49 -8.34 22.99
C VAL A 130 -15.62 -7.79 22.12
N ASN A 131 -15.57 -6.48 21.86
CA ASN A 131 -16.55 -5.75 21.06
C ASN A 131 -15.95 -5.28 19.72
N VAL A 132 -16.74 -4.54 18.93
CA VAL A 132 -16.30 -4.03 17.62
C VAL A 132 -15.09 -3.10 17.74
N ALA A 133 -15.04 -2.21 18.75
CA ALA A 133 -13.92 -1.28 18.92
C ALA A 133 -12.59 -2.00 19.22
N ASP A 134 -12.64 -3.13 19.94
CA ASP A 134 -11.45 -3.95 20.18
C ASP A 134 -10.93 -4.56 18.87
N ILE A 135 -11.84 -5.00 17.99
CA ILE A 135 -11.54 -5.52 16.65
C ILE A 135 -10.97 -4.42 15.75
N GLU A 136 -11.60 -3.23 15.73
CA GLU A 136 -11.14 -2.09 14.94
C GLU A 136 -9.68 -1.75 15.27
N SER A 137 -9.34 -1.73 16.56
CA SER A 137 -7.97 -1.45 17.04
C SER A 137 -6.99 -2.57 16.67
N VAL A 138 -7.40 -3.84 16.69
CA VAL A 138 -6.55 -4.95 16.26
C VAL A 138 -6.30 -4.93 14.77
N VAL A 139 -7.35 -4.77 13.95
CA VAL A 139 -7.23 -4.65 12.50
C VAL A 139 -6.36 -3.45 12.14
N ALA A 140 -6.54 -2.32 12.81
CA ALA A 140 -5.74 -1.13 12.59
C ALA A 140 -4.24 -1.41 12.80
N ARG A 141 -3.89 -2.12 13.88
CA ARG A 141 -2.50 -2.49 14.16
C ARG A 141 -1.95 -3.49 13.13
N ILE A 142 -2.73 -4.49 12.72
CA ILE A 142 -2.29 -5.48 11.72
C ILE A 142 -2.08 -4.80 10.37
N ALA A 143 -3.04 -3.98 9.93
CA ALA A 143 -2.99 -3.23 8.67
C ALA A 143 -2.07 -2.00 8.72
N ARG A 144 -1.47 -1.70 9.89
CA ARG A 144 -0.61 -0.53 10.12
C ARG A 144 -1.27 0.80 9.73
N ILE A 145 -2.55 0.92 10.09
CA ILE A 145 -3.33 2.14 9.94
C ILE A 145 -3.65 2.77 11.28
N PRO A 146 -3.89 4.09 11.33
CA PRO A 146 -4.42 4.73 12.52
C PRO A 146 -5.71 4.04 12.98
N GLU A 147 -5.83 3.69 14.27
CA GLU A 147 -7.08 3.12 14.84
C GLU A 147 -8.29 4.02 14.54
N LYS A 148 -8.03 5.33 14.52
CA LYS A 148 -8.99 6.37 14.17
C LYS A 148 -9.57 6.23 12.76
N SER A 149 -8.82 5.66 11.83
CA SER A 149 -9.25 5.45 10.43
C SER A 149 -10.14 4.24 10.20
N VAL A 150 -10.19 3.33 11.17
CA VAL A 150 -11.18 2.24 11.17
C VAL A 150 -12.50 2.73 11.79
N SER A 151 -12.43 3.72 12.68
CA SER A 151 -13.58 4.33 13.38
C SER A 151 -14.18 5.55 12.64
N ARG A 152 -15.35 6.02 13.08
CA ARG A 152 -15.99 7.28 12.58
C ARG A 152 -15.15 8.56 12.80
N SER A 153 -14.04 8.53 13.57
CA SER A 153 -13.24 9.72 13.90
C SER A 153 -12.37 10.26 12.77
N ASP A 154 -12.22 9.52 11.67
CA ASP A 154 -11.52 10.00 10.47
C ASP A 154 -12.15 11.30 9.93
N ARG A 155 -13.47 11.45 10.06
CA ARG A 155 -14.18 12.64 9.54
C ARG A 155 -13.71 13.93 10.19
N ASP A 156 -13.53 13.94 11.52
CA ASP A 156 -13.09 15.15 12.24
C ASP A 156 -11.61 15.43 11.99
N THR A 157 -10.80 14.37 11.86
CA THR A 157 -9.38 14.46 11.52
C THR A 157 -9.18 15.06 10.12
N LEU A 158 -9.99 14.63 9.15
CA LEU A 158 -10.01 15.16 7.79
C LEU A 158 -10.57 16.59 7.72
N LYS A 159 -11.62 16.89 8.51
CA LYS A 159 -12.24 18.22 8.55
C LYS A 159 -11.22 19.30 8.91
N ASN A 160 -10.38 19.04 9.92
CA ASN A 160 -9.41 20.01 10.44
C ASN A 160 -8.02 19.87 9.81
N LEU A 161 -7.87 19.03 8.77
CA LEU A 161 -6.56 18.75 8.16
C LEU A 161 -5.92 20.01 7.57
N GLY A 162 -6.70 20.82 6.85
CA GLY A 162 -6.24 22.07 6.25
C GLY A 162 -5.71 23.05 7.30
N ASP A 163 -6.47 23.28 8.36
CA ASP A 163 -6.08 24.19 9.45
C ASP A 163 -4.80 23.69 10.15
N ARG A 164 -4.67 22.38 10.37
CA ARG A 164 -3.44 21.79 10.95
C ARG A 164 -2.22 22.00 10.08
N LEU A 165 -2.36 21.88 8.76
CA LEU A 165 -1.27 22.12 7.82
C LEU A 165 -0.91 23.60 7.76
N LYS A 166 -1.91 24.50 7.72
CA LYS A 166 -1.71 25.96 7.71
C LYS A 166 -1.05 26.52 8.98
N MET A 167 -1.19 25.83 10.12
CA MET A 167 -0.46 26.20 11.35
C MET A 167 1.05 25.94 11.28
N LEU A 168 1.51 25.08 10.35
CA LEU A 168 2.90 24.65 10.25
C LEU A 168 3.57 25.10 8.94
N VAL A 169 2.78 25.29 7.89
CA VAL A 169 3.22 25.74 6.57
C VAL A 169 2.54 27.06 6.24
N PHE A 170 3.34 28.12 6.17
CA PHE A 170 2.86 29.49 5.97
C PHE A 170 2.99 29.95 4.52
N GLY A 171 1.88 30.44 3.95
CA GLY A 171 1.85 31.11 2.65
C GLY A 171 1.40 30.25 1.47
N GLN A 172 1.22 28.94 1.64
CA GLN A 172 0.82 28.01 0.58
C GLN A 172 -0.62 27.52 0.76
N ASP A 173 -1.50 28.40 1.24
CA ASP A 173 -2.89 28.10 1.59
C ASP A 173 -3.66 27.42 0.45
N LYS A 174 -3.52 27.93 -0.79
CA LYS A 174 -4.19 27.35 -1.97
C LYS A 174 -3.74 25.92 -2.23
N ALA A 175 -2.45 25.64 -2.04
CA ALA A 175 -1.88 24.31 -2.22
C ALA A 175 -2.41 23.33 -1.17
N ILE A 176 -2.47 23.78 0.09
CA ILE A 176 -3.01 23.01 1.21
C ILE A 176 -4.50 22.74 1.00
N GLU A 177 -5.29 23.73 0.59
CA GLU A 177 -6.72 23.59 0.32
C GLU A 177 -6.96 22.57 -0.81
N ALA A 178 -6.28 22.72 -1.95
CA ALA A 178 -6.41 21.80 -3.07
C ALA A 178 -6.07 20.34 -2.70
N LEU A 179 -4.98 20.14 -1.96
CA LEU A 179 -4.57 18.84 -1.44
C LEU A 179 -5.62 18.24 -0.49
N THR A 180 -6.09 19.04 0.47
CA THR A 180 -7.03 18.55 1.49
C THR A 180 -8.40 18.24 0.92
N GLU A 181 -8.91 19.01 -0.05
CA GLU A 181 -10.18 18.71 -0.72
C GLU A 181 -10.10 17.40 -1.51
N ALA A 182 -9.02 17.16 -2.25
CA ALA A 182 -8.83 15.91 -2.97
C ALA A 182 -8.79 14.70 -2.04
N ILE A 183 -8.05 14.78 -0.92
CA ILE A 183 -8.00 13.71 0.09
C ILE A 183 -9.36 13.49 0.75
N LYS A 184 -10.12 14.54 1.05
CA LYS A 184 -11.48 14.43 1.60
C LYS A 184 -12.41 13.72 0.62
N MET A 185 -12.37 14.05 -0.67
CA MET A 185 -13.19 13.39 -1.70
C MET A 185 -12.90 11.89 -1.79
N ALA A 186 -11.62 11.51 -1.84
CA ALA A 186 -11.22 10.11 -1.88
C ALA A 186 -11.70 9.34 -0.63
N ARG A 187 -11.55 9.95 0.56
CA ARG A 187 -11.99 9.36 1.83
C ARG A 187 -13.50 9.33 2.02
N ALA A 188 -14.25 10.20 1.34
CA ALA A 188 -15.72 10.18 1.30
C ALA A 188 -16.26 9.05 0.40
N GLY A 189 -15.39 8.26 -0.25
CA GLY A 189 -15.81 7.21 -1.19
C GLY A 189 -16.24 7.76 -2.55
N LEU A 190 -15.92 9.02 -2.85
CA LEU A 190 -16.16 9.65 -4.16
C LEU A 190 -14.96 9.51 -5.11
N GLY A 191 -13.98 8.67 -4.74
CA GLY A 191 -12.83 8.30 -5.58
C GLY A 191 -13.05 6.99 -6.34
N HIS A 192 -11.99 6.52 -7.01
CA HIS A 192 -12.00 5.25 -7.71
C HIS A 192 -11.38 4.13 -6.86
N GLU A 193 -12.07 3.00 -6.76
CA GLU A 193 -11.63 1.85 -5.94
C GLU A 193 -10.28 1.24 -6.35
N HIS A 194 -9.82 1.49 -7.57
CA HIS A 194 -8.60 0.93 -8.13
C HIS A 194 -7.50 1.98 -8.35
N LYS A 195 -7.61 3.16 -7.76
CA LYS A 195 -6.60 4.23 -7.91
C LYS A 195 -6.02 4.61 -6.55
N PRO A 196 -4.84 5.26 -6.53
CA PRO A 196 -4.32 5.87 -5.31
C PRO A 196 -5.31 6.84 -4.67
N VAL A 197 -5.13 7.14 -3.38
CA VAL A 197 -5.97 8.11 -2.64
C VAL A 197 -5.94 9.48 -3.32
N GLY A 198 -4.81 9.83 -3.91
CA GLY A 198 -4.66 10.96 -4.80
C GLY A 198 -3.25 11.01 -5.40
N SER A 199 -3.12 11.63 -6.56
CA SER A 199 -1.88 11.84 -7.28
C SER A 199 -1.66 13.32 -7.58
N PHE A 200 -0.62 13.90 -6.98
CA PHE A 200 -0.36 15.34 -7.02
C PHE A 200 1.02 15.64 -7.58
N LEU A 201 1.10 16.65 -8.44
CA LEU A 201 2.37 17.25 -8.84
C LEU A 201 2.50 18.64 -8.21
N PHE A 202 3.45 18.79 -7.29
CA PHE A 202 3.80 20.06 -6.64
C PHE A 202 4.89 20.74 -7.45
N ALA A 203 4.58 21.88 -8.04
CA ALA A 203 5.51 22.69 -8.83
C ALA A 203 5.74 24.04 -8.17
N GLY A 204 6.95 24.59 -8.30
CA GLY A 204 7.29 25.91 -7.78
C GLY A 204 8.78 26.01 -7.38
N PRO A 205 9.22 27.15 -6.84
CA PRO A 205 10.62 27.39 -6.47
C PRO A 205 11.13 26.44 -5.38
N THR A 206 12.45 26.36 -5.20
CA THR A 206 13.03 25.63 -4.07
C THR A 206 12.77 26.37 -2.75
N GLY A 207 12.67 25.64 -1.64
CA GLY A 207 12.53 26.24 -0.31
C GLY A 207 11.14 26.82 0.04
N VAL A 208 10.13 26.67 -0.83
CA VAL A 208 8.76 27.20 -0.60
C VAL A 208 7.81 26.24 0.15
N GLY A 209 8.33 25.14 0.69
CA GLY A 209 7.54 24.22 1.52
C GLY A 209 6.87 23.04 0.79
N LYS A 210 7.19 22.76 -0.49
CA LYS A 210 6.66 21.58 -1.23
C LYS A 210 6.82 20.27 -0.45
N THR A 211 8.04 19.96 -0.03
CA THR A 211 8.36 18.76 0.75
C THR A 211 7.81 18.85 2.18
N GLU A 212 7.78 20.05 2.78
CA GLU A 212 7.30 20.24 4.15
C GLU A 212 5.79 19.95 4.27
N VAL A 213 4.97 20.41 3.31
CA VAL A 213 3.54 20.06 3.25
C VAL A 213 3.35 18.54 3.25
N THR A 214 4.14 17.81 2.47
CA THR A 214 4.06 16.35 2.38
C THR A 214 4.45 15.66 3.69
N VAL A 215 5.51 16.13 4.34
CA VAL A 215 5.95 15.63 5.66
C VAL A 215 4.87 15.87 6.71
N GLN A 216 4.29 17.07 6.74
CA GLN A 216 3.25 17.42 7.70
C GLN A 216 1.93 16.71 7.41
N LEU A 217 1.62 16.42 6.14
CA LEU A 217 0.48 15.59 5.76
C LEU A 217 0.59 14.19 6.37
N ALA A 218 1.73 13.52 6.20
CA ALA A 218 1.96 12.19 6.74
C ALA A 218 1.80 12.16 8.27
N LYS A 219 2.42 13.14 8.97
CA LYS A 219 2.29 13.30 10.43
C LYS A 219 0.84 13.60 10.86
N ALA A 220 0.13 14.47 10.14
CA ALA A 220 -1.23 14.86 10.48
C ALA A 220 -2.22 13.71 10.34
N LEU A 221 -2.02 12.86 9.32
CA LEU A 221 -2.79 11.64 9.06
C LEU A 221 -2.32 10.44 9.91
N GLY A 222 -1.13 10.51 10.53
CA GLY A 222 -0.58 9.43 11.34
C GLY A 222 -0.14 8.22 10.49
N ILE A 223 0.31 8.46 9.26
CA ILE A 223 0.79 7.44 8.32
C ILE A 223 2.26 7.67 7.98
N GLU A 224 2.90 6.64 7.45
CA GLU A 224 4.33 6.68 7.12
C GLU A 224 4.61 7.56 5.90
N LEU A 225 5.79 8.17 5.88
CA LEU A 225 6.31 8.90 4.72
C LEU A 225 7.35 8.02 4.01
N LEU A 226 7.03 7.57 2.81
CA LEU A 226 7.97 6.91 1.92
C LEU A 226 8.57 7.96 1.00
N ARG A 227 9.89 8.11 1.00
CA ARG A 227 10.57 9.18 0.25
C ARG A 227 11.63 8.60 -0.67
N PHE A 228 11.60 9.02 -1.93
CA PHE A 228 12.58 8.66 -2.95
C PHE A 228 13.03 9.92 -3.68
N ASP A 229 14.34 10.12 -3.81
CA ASP A 229 14.93 11.18 -4.61
C ASP A 229 15.12 10.70 -6.04
N MET A 230 14.41 11.30 -6.99
CA MET A 230 14.43 10.87 -8.40
C MET A 230 15.74 11.18 -9.12
N SER A 231 16.60 12.02 -8.54
CA SER A 231 17.98 12.20 -9.02
C SER A 231 18.83 10.93 -8.83
N GLU A 232 18.46 10.02 -7.92
CA GLU A 232 19.12 8.71 -7.81
C GLU A 232 18.66 7.70 -8.87
N TYR A 233 17.59 8.02 -9.61
CA TYR A 233 16.94 7.14 -10.59
C TYR A 233 17.02 7.69 -12.03
N MET A 234 18.07 8.48 -12.32
CA MET A 234 18.31 9.07 -13.65
C MET A 234 18.70 8.04 -14.71
N GLU A 235 19.24 6.89 -14.31
CA GLU A 235 19.73 5.87 -15.23
C GLU A 235 18.84 4.63 -15.24
N ARG A 236 18.73 3.99 -16.41
CA ARG A 236 17.90 2.79 -16.58
C ARG A 236 18.22 1.67 -15.58
N HIS A 237 19.50 1.48 -15.25
CA HIS A 237 19.94 0.44 -14.32
C HIS A 237 19.58 0.75 -12.85
N THR A 238 19.34 2.00 -12.49
CA THR A 238 18.85 2.39 -11.16
C THR A 238 17.34 2.20 -11.04
N VAL A 239 16.58 2.32 -12.13
CA VAL A 239 15.13 2.05 -12.14
C VAL A 239 14.82 0.60 -11.76
N SER A 240 15.65 -0.36 -12.17
CA SER A 240 15.47 -1.75 -11.76
C SER A 240 15.60 -1.94 -10.24
N ARG A 241 16.36 -1.10 -9.51
CA ARG A 241 16.38 -1.17 -8.05
C ARG A 241 15.04 -0.75 -7.42
N LEU A 242 14.26 0.09 -8.10
CA LEU A 242 12.97 0.58 -7.61
C LEU A 242 11.88 -0.52 -7.62
N ILE A 243 11.86 -1.39 -8.64
CA ILE A 243 10.86 -2.47 -8.81
C ILE A 243 11.41 -3.86 -8.47
N GLY A 244 12.72 -4.05 -8.61
CA GLY A 244 13.43 -5.31 -8.51
C GLY A 244 14.26 -5.57 -9.76
N ALA A 245 15.39 -6.26 -9.63
CA ALA A 245 16.19 -6.68 -10.78
C ALA A 245 15.52 -7.88 -11.48
N PRO A 246 15.55 -7.99 -12.82
CA PRO A 246 14.96 -9.13 -13.52
C PRO A 246 15.78 -10.43 -13.31
N PRO A 247 15.19 -11.62 -13.58
CA PRO A 247 15.89 -12.89 -13.46
C PRO A 247 17.23 -12.89 -14.22
N GLY A 248 18.31 -13.29 -13.53
CA GLY A 248 19.65 -13.36 -14.11
C GLY A 248 20.52 -12.11 -13.90
N TYR A 249 20.03 -11.09 -13.19
CA TYR A 249 20.82 -9.91 -12.79
C TYR A 249 21.19 -9.95 -11.30
N VAL A 250 22.31 -9.33 -10.94
CA VAL A 250 22.73 -9.20 -9.53
C VAL A 250 21.66 -8.44 -8.75
N GLY A 251 21.18 -9.03 -7.65
CA GLY A 251 20.09 -8.46 -6.85
C GLY A 251 18.70 -8.96 -7.25
N PHE A 252 18.57 -9.96 -8.12
CA PHE A 252 17.27 -10.59 -8.45
C PHE A 252 16.49 -11.07 -7.21
N ASP A 253 17.19 -11.62 -6.22
CA ASP A 253 16.58 -12.08 -4.97
C ASP A 253 16.21 -10.92 -4.01
N GLN A 254 16.54 -9.68 -4.36
CA GLN A 254 16.13 -8.48 -3.61
C GLN A 254 14.89 -7.88 -4.25
N GLY A 255 13.85 -7.64 -3.43
CA GLY A 255 12.66 -6.94 -3.88
C GLY A 255 12.94 -5.51 -4.32
N GLY A 256 12.02 -4.94 -5.10
CA GLY A 256 12.10 -3.52 -5.45
C GLY A 256 11.94 -2.63 -4.23
N LEU A 257 12.75 -1.59 -4.13
CA LEU A 257 12.69 -0.64 -3.03
C LEU A 257 11.28 -0.03 -2.87
N LEU A 258 10.64 0.34 -3.99
CA LEU A 258 9.30 0.93 -3.96
C LEU A 258 8.24 -0.12 -3.64
N THR A 259 8.30 -1.28 -4.29
CA THR A 259 7.32 -2.36 -4.05
C THR A 259 7.38 -2.86 -2.62
N ASP A 260 8.59 -3.09 -2.08
CA ASP A 260 8.76 -3.54 -0.69
C ASP A 260 8.32 -2.47 0.31
N ALA A 261 8.64 -1.19 0.05
CA ALA A 261 8.22 -0.10 0.92
C ALA A 261 6.69 0.02 1.01
N VAL A 262 5.99 -0.08 -0.13
CA VAL A 262 4.52 -0.01 -0.18
C VAL A 262 3.87 -1.28 0.38
N ILE A 263 4.43 -2.47 0.13
CA ILE A 263 3.94 -3.70 0.78
C ILE A 263 4.07 -3.59 2.31
N LYS A 264 5.18 -3.03 2.80
CA LYS A 264 5.42 -2.85 4.23
C LYS A 264 4.53 -1.76 4.84
N HIS A 265 4.22 -0.72 4.06
CA HIS A 265 3.44 0.45 4.48
C HIS A 265 2.36 0.77 3.44
N PRO A 266 1.28 -0.03 3.37
CA PRO A 266 0.24 0.12 2.35
C PRO A 266 -0.58 1.41 2.52
N HIS A 267 -0.49 2.03 3.70
CA HIS A 267 -1.04 3.35 4.00
C HIS A 267 0.11 4.31 4.27
N ALA A 268 0.50 5.04 3.24
CA ALA A 268 1.62 5.97 3.32
C ALA A 268 1.38 7.20 2.43
N VAL A 269 2.11 8.26 2.72
CA VAL A 269 2.37 9.31 1.74
C VAL A 269 3.65 8.92 1.01
N LEU A 270 3.56 8.73 -0.30
CA LEU A 270 4.71 8.46 -1.16
C LEU A 270 5.16 9.76 -1.81
N LEU A 271 6.34 10.22 -1.43
CA LEU A 271 7.01 11.40 -1.97
C LEU A 271 8.09 11.00 -2.97
N LEU A 272 7.95 11.45 -4.21
CA LEU A 272 8.98 11.38 -5.25
C LEU A 272 9.52 12.79 -5.50
N ASP A 273 10.70 13.08 -4.96
CA ASP A 273 11.32 14.40 -5.10
C ASP A 273 12.02 14.57 -6.45
N GLU A 274 11.95 15.76 -7.03
CA GLU A 274 12.60 16.14 -8.30
C GLU A 274 12.26 15.21 -9.48
N ILE A 275 10.96 14.93 -9.67
CA ILE A 275 10.49 13.93 -10.65
C ILE A 275 10.96 14.20 -12.09
N GLU A 276 11.26 15.46 -12.45
CA GLU A 276 11.82 15.82 -13.76
C GLU A 276 13.21 15.22 -14.03
N LYS A 277 13.91 14.77 -12.99
CA LYS A 277 15.23 14.14 -13.11
C LYS A 277 15.14 12.65 -13.36
N ALA A 278 13.99 12.01 -13.09
CA ALA A 278 13.83 10.58 -13.24
C ALA A 278 14.07 10.11 -14.68
N HIS A 279 14.60 8.90 -14.84
CA HIS A 279 14.61 8.22 -16.14
C HIS A 279 13.18 8.03 -16.68
N PRO A 280 12.93 8.12 -18.00
CA PRO A 280 11.61 7.94 -18.60
C PRO A 280 10.88 6.65 -18.19
N ASP A 281 11.62 5.55 -17.96
CA ASP A 281 11.04 4.28 -17.49
C ASP A 281 10.32 4.42 -16.15
N VAL A 282 10.70 5.36 -15.26
CA VAL A 282 9.98 5.61 -14.01
C VAL A 282 8.56 6.12 -14.28
N PHE A 283 8.37 6.98 -15.27
CA PHE A 283 7.05 7.52 -15.63
C PHE A 283 6.10 6.42 -16.09
N ASN A 284 6.59 5.41 -16.82
CA ASN A 284 5.78 4.26 -17.24
C ASN A 284 5.24 3.48 -16.04
N LEU A 285 6.04 3.34 -14.98
CA LEU A 285 5.61 2.69 -13.74
C LEU A 285 4.56 3.51 -13.01
N LEU A 286 4.76 4.83 -12.96
CA LEU A 286 3.82 5.74 -12.32
C LEU A 286 2.48 5.77 -13.05
N LEU A 287 2.48 5.71 -14.38
CA LEU A 287 1.25 5.55 -15.17
C LEU A 287 0.50 4.28 -14.78
N GLN A 288 1.19 3.13 -14.67
CA GLN A 288 0.59 1.88 -14.21
C GLN A 288 0.00 1.99 -12.79
N VAL A 289 0.73 2.65 -11.87
CA VAL A 289 0.27 2.87 -10.50
C VAL A 289 -0.96 3.78 -10.45
N MET A 290 -0.99 4.86 -11.24
CA MET A 290 -2.13 5.79 -11.26
C MET A 290 -3.36 5.23 -11.95
N ASP A 291 -3.18 4.33 -12.94
CA ASP A 291 -4.30 3.70 -13.66
C ASP A 291 -4.91 2.54 -12.85
N ASN A 292 -4.07 1.67 -12.25
CA ASN A 292 -4.50 0.39 -11.67
C ASN A 292 -4.30 0.27 -10.15
N GLY A 293 -3.64 1.24 -9.52
CA GLY A 293 -3.40 1.24 -8.07
C GLY A 293 -2.51 0.08 -7.60
N THR A 294 -1.76 -0.56 -8.51
CA THR A 294 -0.88 -1.68 -8.15
C THR A 294 0.37 -1.74 -9.02
N LEU A 295 1.48 -2.14 -8.40
CA LEU A 295 2.74 -2.43 -9.07
C LEU A 295 3.17 -3.85 -8.75
N THR A 296 3.51 -4.62 -9.77
CA THR A 296 3.99 -6.01 -9.60
C THR A 296 5.51 -6.00 -9.70
N ASP A 297 6.19 -6.62 -8.74
CA ASP A 297 7.63 -6.83 -8.79
C ASP A 297 8.00 -8.01 -9.71
N ASN A 298 9.31 -8.22 -9.93
CA ASN A 298 9.76 -9.32 -10.80
C ASN A 298 9.57 -10.72 -10.21
N ASN A 299 9.28 -10.81 -8.91
CA ASN A 299 8.95 -12.06 -8.22
C ASN A 299 7.43 -12.34 -8.23
N GLY A 300 6.64 -11.48 -8.89
CA GLY A 300 5.19 -11.59 -8.98
C GLY A 300 4.44 -11.09 -7.74
N ARG A 301 5.14 -10.49 -6.77
CA ARG A 301 4.51 -9.85 -5.59
C ARG A 301 3.89 -8.53 -6.02
N LYS A 302 2.71 -8.22 -5.49
CA LYS A 302 1.97 -7.00 -5.81
C LYS A 302 2.03 -6.02 -4.65
N ALA A 303 2.48 -4.80 -4.93
CA ALA A 303 2.30 -3.65 -4.07
C ALA A 303 0.96 -2.98 -4.37
N ASP A 304 0.20 -2.66 -3.33
CA ASP A 304 -1.12 -2.03 -3.41
C ASP A 304 -1.01 -0.54 -3.05
N PHE A 305 -1.29 0.32 -4.02
CA PHE A 305 -1.21 1.78 -3.91
C PHE A 305 -2.57 2.43 -3.67
N ARG A 306 -3.67 1.67 -3.62
CA ARG A 306 -5.04 2.22 -3.45
C ARG A 306 -5.21 3.05 -2.18
N ASN A 307 -4.34 2.81 -1.20
CA ASN A 307 -4.33 3.46 0.10
C ASN A 307 -3.16 4.45 0.28
N VAL A 308 -2.39 4.70 -0.79
CA VAL A 308 -1.24 5.60 -0.82
C VAL A 308 -1.64 6.96 -1.39
N VAL A 309 -1.13 8.03 -0.80
CA VAL A 309 -1.16 9.38 -1.39
C VAL A 309 0.14 9.58 -2.16
N LEU A 310 0.08 9.74 -3.48
CA LEU A 310 1.24 9.97 -4.32
C LEU A 310 1.48 11.48 -4.49
N VAL A 311 2.63 11.95 -4.03
CA VAL A 311 3.09 13.33 -4.19
C VAL A 311 4.41 13.33 -4.95
N MET A 312 4.46 14.12 -6.02
CA MET A 312 5.64 14.33 -6.83
C MET A 312 6.02 15.79 -6.76
N THR A 313 7.30 16.11 -6.53
CA THR A 313 7.77 17.50 -6.52
C THR A 313 8.59 17.77 -7.77
N THR A 314 8.48 18.98 -8.30
CA THR A 314 9.29 19.44 -9.42
C THR A 314 9.70 20.90 -9.26
N ASN A 315 10.91 21.22 -9.72
CA ASN A 315 11.40 22.60 -9.85
C ASN A 315 11.25 23.11 -11.29
N ALA A 316 10.51 22.40 -12.14
CA ALA A 316 10.13 22.85 -13.48
C ALA A 316 9.34 24.18 -13.43
N GLY A 317 9.59 25.05 -14.41
CA GLY A 317 8.88 26.34 -14.56
C GLY A 317 9.44 27.50 -13.71
N VAL A 318 10.35 27.23 -12.77
CA VAL A 318 10.90 28.28 -11.87
C VAL A 318 11.72 29.33 -12.61
N ARG A 319 12.48 28.92 -13.63
CA ARG A 319 13.33 29.85 -14.40
C ARG A 319 12.53 30.92 -15.14
N GLU A 320 11.32 30.61 -15.59
CA GLU A 320 10.46 31.61 -16.27
C GLU A 320 9.82 32.57 -15.26
N THR A 321 9.53 32.12 -14.03
CA THR A 321 9.06 33.02 -12.96
C THR A 321 10.14 33.98 -12.46
N GLU A 322 11.42 33.61 -12.56
CA GLU A 322 12.56 34.49 -12.20
C GLU A 322 12.95 35.45 -13.33
N ARG A 323 12.43 35.25 -14.54
CA ARG A 323 12.79 36.04 -15.72
C ARG A 323 12.25 37.46 -15.61
N LYS A 324 13.12 38.44 -15.35
CA LYS A 324 12.70 39.85 -15.33
C LYS A 324 12.18 40.28 -16.70
N SER A 325 10.93 40.76 -16.73
CA SER A 325 10.32 41.36 -17.91
C SER A 325 11.12 42.62 -18.31
N ILE A 326 11.39 42.79 -19.61
CA ILE A 326 12.03 44.01 -20.13
C ILE A 326 10.95 45.09 -20.22
N GLY A 327 10.97 46.04 -19.28
CA GLY A 327 10.02 47.16 -19.24
C GLY A 327 9.98 47.84 -17.85
N LEU A 328 9.33 49.00 -17.77
CA LEU A 328 9.14 49.74 -16.51
C LEU A 328 8.13 49.08 -15.56
N ILE A 329 7.30 48.16 -16.07
CA ILE A 329 6.25 47.46 -15.32
C ILE A 329 6.61 45.98 -15.30
N GLN A 330 6.70 45.40 -14.11
CA GLN A 330 6.87 43.96 -13.92
C GLN A 330 5.60 43.24 -14.40
N GLN A 331 5.76 42.34 -15.35
CA GLN A 331 4.70 41.43 -15.79
C GLN A 331 4.67 40.16 -14.92
N ASP A 332 3.47 39.59 -14.76
CA ASP A 332 3.27 38.31 -14.09
C ASP A 332 3.58 37.16 -15.07
N ASN A 333 4.68 36.45 -14.84
CA ASN A 333 5.13 35.34 -15.69
C ASN A 333 4.60 33.97 -15.23
N SER A 334 3.67 33.92 -14.28
CA SER A 334 3.03 32.66 -13.84
C SER A 334 2.44 31.81 -14.97
N PRO A 335 1.83 32.38 -16.05
CA PRO A 335 1.34 31.61 -17.20
C PRO A 335 2.43 30.80 -17.91
N ASP A 336 3.64 31.36 -18.02
CA ASP A 336 4.77 30.74 -18.72
C ASP A 336 5.29 29.51 -17.96
N ALA A 337 5.20 29.53 -16.62
CA ALA A 337 5.63 28.42 -15.78
C ALA A 337 4.78 27.16 -15.96
N MET A 338 3.46 27.30 -16.18
CA MET A 338 2.59 26.17 -16.50
C MET A 338 2.89 25.57 -17.86
N ASP A 339 3.25 26.39 -18.85
CA ASP A 339 3.60 25.90 -20.17
C ASP A 339 4.91 25.09 -20.16
N GLU A 340 5.87 25.44 -19.31
CA GLU A 340 7.06 24.62 -19.06
C GLU A 340 6.71 23.24 -18.47
N ILE A 341 5.80 23.18 -17.50
CA ILE A 341 5.30 21.90 -16.97
C ILE A 341 4.66 21.08 -18.09
N LYS A 342 3.88 21.70 -18.98
CA LYS A 342 3.23 20.99 -20.10
C LYS A 342 4.23 20.43 -21.12
N LYS A 343 5.42 21.02 -21.24
CA LYS A 343 6.51 20.54 -22.12
C LYS A 343 7.24 19.35 -21.51
N ILE A 344 7.51 19.40 -20.21
CA ILE A 344 8.24 18.34 -19.49
C ILE A 344 7.34 17.12 -19.27
N PHE A 345 6.11 17.35 -18.80
CA PHE A 345 5.17 16.28 -18.47
C PHE A 345 4.16 16.09 -19.60
N THR A 346 4.17 14.88 -20.17
CA THR A 346 3.28 14.52 -21.29
C THR A 346 1.80 14.70 -20.91
N PRO A 347 0.92 14.96 -21.90
CA PRO A 347 -0.52 14.99 -21.65
C PRO A 347 -1.04 13.70 -21.01
N GLU A 348 -0.46 12.55 -21.39
CA GLU A 348 -0.80 11.25 -20.82
C GLU A 348 -0.61 11.24 -19.31
N PHE A 349 0.56 11.65 -18.82
CA PHE A 349 0.87 11.73 -17.41
C PHE A 349 0.01 12.76 -16.67
N ARG A 350 -0.12 13.97 -17.24
CA ARG A 350 -0.92 15.05 -16.63
C ARG A 350 -2.38 14.69 -16.44
N ASN A 351 -2.97 13.92 -17.36
CA ASN A 351 -4.37 13.48 -17.27
C ASN A 351 -4.61 12.42 -16.17
N ARG A 352 -3.57 11.87 -15.55
CA ARG A 352 -3.68 10.94 -14.40
C ARG A 352 -3.50 11.63 -13.05
N LEU A 353 -3.09 12.89 -13.04
CA LEU A 353 -2.96 13.67 -11.82
C LEU A 353 -4.34 14.18 -11.41
N ASP A 354 -4.66 14.09 -10.12
CA ASP A 354 -5.84 14.75 -9.56
C ASP A 354 -5.65 16.26 -9.56
N ASN A 355 -4.42 16.73 -9.34
CA ASN A 355 -4.11 18.14 -9.41
C ASN A 355 -2.63 18.43 -9.69
N ILE A 356 -2.38 19.54 -10.39
CA ILE A 356 -1.06 20.16 -10.52
C ILE A 356 -1.11 21.43 -9.66
N ILE A 357 -0.38 21.43 -8.56
CA ILE A 357 -0.47 22.44 -7.51
C ILE A 357 0.78 23.32 -7.57
N TRP A 358 0.56 24.61 -7.82
CA TRP A 358 1.62 25.61 -7.81
C TRP A 358 1.89 26.13 -6.39
N PHE A 359 3.16 26.20 -6.02
CA PHE A 359 3.65 26.75 -4.77
C PHE A 359 4.31 28.10 -5.04
N ASP A 360 3.72 29.15 -4.49
CA ASP A 360 4.20 30.53 -4.65
C ASP A 360 5.48 30.79 -3.85
N HIS A 361 6.18 31.87 -4.20
CA HIS A 361 7.30 32.39 -3.41
C HIS A 361 6.82 32.80 -2.00
N LEU A 362 7.70 32.65 -1.01
CA LEU A 362 7.42 33.08 0.36
C LEU A 362 7.34 34.62 0.42
N SER A 363 6.26 35.14 0.98
CA SER A 363 6.11 36.55 1.30
C SER A 363 6.89 36.90 2.58
N THR A 364 7.49 38.09 2.62
CA THR A 364 8.28 38.57 3.76
C THR A 364 7.43 39.06 4.96
N THR A 365 6.15 38.69 5.04
CA THR A 365 5.21 39.29 6.02
C THR A 365 4.57 38.24 6.89
#